data_AF-A0A920UXU6-F1
#
_entry.id   AF-A0A920UXU6-F1
#
_cell.length_a   1.000
_cell.length_b   1.000
_cell.length_c   1.000
_cell.angle_alpha   90.00
_cell.angle_beta   90.00
_cell.angle_gamma   90.00
#
_symmetry.space_group_name_H-M   'P 1'
#
loop_
_entity.id
_entity.type
_entity.pdbx_description
1 polymer ?
#
loop_
_entity_poly.entity_id
_entity_poly.type
_entity_poly.pdbx_seq_one_letter_code
_entity_poly.pdbx_strand_id
1 'polypeptide(L)'
;MSLQEGSAWIALGSDTAGSVRFPASMTGGVGLKTSYGRWSLNGIFPLSPTLDTAGMLTRTVADALIGFAAIDPYYQGRIMQLDNEANQTDPAQFVIGTGDPSLWEDCEPGIAEAVEIALKELSQAGIKVVEKAAPETELAIELFMIGSVSGVELKEFLQSELPAWLDTADPVVGSRLTSSSTIDAEEYLRRRRTITNLSARAHALSRGGRHCLSNLTHHTASTVRGFRSCRLRTKECPCVEKHGSW
;
A
#
# COMPACT_ATOMS: atom_id res chain seq x y z
N MET A 1 3.66 -11.95 -16.25
CA MET A 1 4.36 -10.70 -15.84
C MET A 1 5.83 -10.90 -16.15
N SER A 2 6.50 -9.88 -16.70
CA SER A 2 7.86 -9.98 -17.29
C SER A 2 8.91 -10.59 -16.37
N LEU A 3 8.77 -10.43 -15.06
CA LEU A 3 9.66 -11.03 -14.06
C LEU A 3 9.53 -12.56 -14.02
N GLN A 4 8.31 -13.07 -13.95
CA GLN A 4 8.00 -14.50 -13.88
C GLN A 4 8.30 -15.21 -15.20
N GLU A 5 8.11 -14.50 -16.31
CA GLU A 5 8.46 -14.97 -17.66
C GLU A 5 9.97 -14.88 -17.95
N GLY A 6 10.75 -14.25 -17.07
CA GLY A 6 12.21 -14.12 -17.21
C GLY A 6 12.66 -13.11 -18.27
N SER A 7 11.75 -12.29 -18.81
CA SER A 7 12.09 -11.22 -19.77
C SER A 7 12.63 -9.96 -19.08
N ALA A 8 12.49 -9.86 -17.75
CA ALA A 8 13.12 -8.83 -16.93
C ALA A 8 13.60 -9.42 -15.59
N TRP A 9 14.65 -8.83 -15.02
CA TRP A 9 15.16 -9.17 -13.69
C TRP A 9 14.60 -8.24 -12.60
N ILE A 10 14.42 -6.98 -12.97
CA ILE A 10 13.89 -5.90 -12.13
C ILE A 10 12.88 -5.14 -12.98
N ALA A 11 11.72 -4.82 -12.40
CA ALA A 11 10.72 -3.96 -13.02
C ALA A 11 10.48 -2.75 -12.11
N LEU A 12 10.44 -1.56 -12.69
CA LEU A 12 10.10 -0.33 -11.97
C LEU A 12 8.60 -0.08 -12.03
N GLY A 13 8.06 0.51 -10.96
CA GLY A 13 6.67 0.92 -10.88
C GLY A 13 6.47 2.08 -9.91
N SER A 14 5.25 2.59 -9.85
CA SER A 14 4.81 3.50 -8.80
C SER A 14 3.83 2.79 -7.87
N ASP A 15 3.79 3.21 -6.61
CA ASP A 15 2.89 2.68 -5.58
C ASP A 15 2.29 3.86 -4.82
N THR A 16 1.05 4.19 -5.19
CA THR A 16 0.21 5.19 -4.52
C THR A 16 -0.65 4.53 -3.45
N ALA A 17 -1.19 3.35 -3.80
CA ALA A 17 -2.18 2.61 -3.04
C ALA A 17 -1.86 1.11 -2.99
N GLY A 18 -0.65 0.70 -3.35
CA GLY A 18 -0.25 -0.70 -3.44
C GLY A 18 0.08 -1.18 -4.85
N SER A 19 0.16 -0.31 -5.86
CA SER A 19 0.40 -0.72 -7.26
C SER A 19 1.75 -1.41 -7.52
N VAL A 20 2.66 -1.48 -6.55
CA VAL A 20 3.83 -2.37 -6.57
C VAL A 20 3.60 -3.60 -5.69
N ARG A 21 3.08 -3.41 -4.48
CA ARG A 21 2.90 -4.48 -3.49
C ARG A 21 1.79 -5.48 -3.85
N PHE A 22 0.64 -5.02 -4.32
CA PHE A 22 -0.48 -5.86 -4.79
C PHE A 22 -0.07 -6.80 -5.93
N PRO A 23 0.48 -6.31 -7.07
CA PRO A 23 0.89 -7.22 -8.14
C PRO A 23 2.00 -8.18 -7.70
N ALA A 24 2.91 -7.77 -6.81
CA ALA A 24 3.93 -8.67 -6.27
C ALA A 24 3.31 -9.83 -5.46
N SER A 25 2.36 -9.55 -4.55
CA SER A 25 1.71 -10.61 -3.78
C SER A 25 0.87 -11.55 -4.65
N MET A 26 0.21 -11.01 -5.68
CA MET A 26 -0.60 -11.79 -6.63
C MET A 26 0.24 -12.71 -7.53
N THR A 27 1.52 -12.41 -7.71
CA THR A 27 2.41 -13.12 -8.64
C THR A 27 3.59 -13.82 -7.96
N GLY A 28 3.59 -13.89 -6.61
CA GLY A 28 4.62 -14.55 -5.82
C GLY A 28 6.00 -13.89 -5.91
N GLY A 29 6.06 -12.59 -6.18
CA GLY A 29 7.30 -11.81 -6.25
C GLY A 29 7.52 -10.93 -5.03
N VAL A 30 8.56 -10.11 -5.08
CA VAL A 30 8.88 -9.09 -4.08
C VAL A 30 8.46 -7.73 -4.60
N GLY A 31 7.66 -7.00 -3.83
CA GLY A 31 7.23 -5.64 -4.13
C GLY A 31 7.81 -4.64 -3.13
N LEU A 32 8.78 -3.84 -3.55
CA LEU A 32 9.39 -2.81 -2.71
C LEU A 32 8.74 -1.45 -2.99
N LYS A 33 7.98 -0.96 -2.00
CA LYS A 33 7.57 0.44 -1.93
C LYS A 33 8.60 1.22 -1.12
N THR A 34 9.18 2.28 -1.68
CA THR A 34 10.14 3.09 -0.91
C THR A 34 9.45 3.98 0.12
N SER A 35 10.25 4.56 1.01
CA SER A 35 9.84 5.74 1.78
C SER A 35 9.46 6.88 0.84
N TYR A 36 8.47 7.68 1.25
CA TYR A 36 8.05 8.84 0.46
C TYR A 36 9.21 9.81 0.26
N GLY A 37 9.37 10.30 -0.99
CA GLY A 37 10.47 11.19 -1.38
C GLY A 37 11.86 10.54 -1.46
N ARG A 38 11.98 9.21 -1.28
CA ARG A 38 13.28 8.54 -1.32
C ARG A 38 13.91 8.55 -2.71
N TRP A 39 13.10 8.22 -3.72
CA TRP A 39 13.47 8.30 -5.13
C TRP A 39 12.69 9.41 -5.81
N SER A 40 13.31 10.04 -6.79
CA SER A 40 12.66 11.08 -7.59
C SER A 40 11.48 10.50 -8.36
N LEU A 41 10.38 11.25 -8.39
CA LEU A 41 9.22 10.96 -9.24
C LEU A 41 9.28 11.71 -10.58
N ASN A 42 10.37 12.42 -10.87
CA ASN A 42 10.50 13.15 -12.13
C ASN A 42 10.39 12.20 -13.32
N GLY A 43 9.50 12.51 -14.26
CA GLY A 43 9.20 11.67 -15.43
C GLY A 43 8.23 10.51 -15.16
N ILE A 44 7.77 10.31 -13.92
CA ILE A 44 6.68 9.39 -13.59
C ILE A 44 5.34 10.14 -13.70
N PHE A 45 4.35 9.53 -14.35
CA PHE A 45 3.02 10.10 -14.46
C PHE A 45 2.38 10.28 -13.06
N PRO A 46 1.94 11.50 -12.69
CA PRO A 46 1.47 11.79 -11.34
C PRO A 46 0.01 11.36 -11.17
N LEU A 47 -0.22 10.26 -10.43
CA LEU A 47 -1.57 9.88 -10.00
C LEU A 47 -2.00 10.73 -8.80
N SER A 48 -1.12 10.83 -7.82
CA SER A 48 -1.35 11.55 -6.59
C SER A 48 0.01 11.96 -6.04
N PRO A 49 0.57 13.11 -6.45
CA PRO A 49 1.91 13.53 -6.04
C PRO A 49 2.16 13.46 -4.54
N THR A 50 1.09 13.59 -3.75
CA THR A 50 1.17 13.61 -2.30
C THR A 50 1.16 12.23 -1.62
N LEU A 51 0.94 11.16 -2.39
CA LEU A 51 0.90 9.76 -1.95
C LEU A 51 1.80 8.85 -2.81
N ASP A 52 2.12 9.27 -4.03
CA ASP A 52 2.92 8.51 -4.98
C ASP A 52 4.32 8.24 -4.42
N THR A 53 4.76 7.01 -4.63
CA THR A 53 6.15 6.61 -4.41
C THR A 53 6.63 5.78 -5.59
N ALA A 54 7.90 5.91 -5.95
CA ALA A 54 8.52 4.95 -6.85
C ALA A 54 8.79 3.65 -6.09
N GLY A 55 8.81 2.55 -6.81
CA GLY A 55 9.08 1.24 -6.26
C GLY A 55 9.58 0.29 -7.32
N MET A 56 9.80 -0.95 -6.91
CA MET A 56 10.25 -2.00 -7.81
C MET A 56 9.60 -3.34 -7.48
N LEU A 57 9.46 -4.15 -8.52
CA LEU A 57 9.12 -5.54 -8.43
C LEU A 57 10.33 -6.38 -8.83
N THR A 58 10.59 -7.45 -8.08
CA THR A 58 11.65 -8.43 -8.35
C THR A 58 11.16 -9.84 -8.03
N ARG A 59 11.94 -10.87 -8.41
CA ARG A 59 11.63 -12.27 -8.03
C ARG A 59 12.12 -12.61 -6.63
N THR A 60 13.22 -12.01 -6.20
CA THR A 60 13.87 -12.28 -4.92
C THR A 60 14.25 -11.00 -4.19
N VAL A 61 14.45 -11.11 -2.87
CA VAL A 61 14.97 -9.98 -2.06
C VAL A 61 16.40 -9.61 -2.49
N ALA A 62 17.21 -10.59 -2.89
CA ALA A 62 18.56 -10.33 -3.42
C ALA A 62 18.54 -9.45 -4.68
N ASP A 63 17.64 -9.75 -5.63
CA ASP A 63 17.43 -8.91 -6.82
C ASP A 63 16.97 -7.49 -6.42
N ALA A 64 16.13 -7.37 -5.38
CA ALA A 64 15.70 -6.07 -4.87
C ALA A 64 16.86 -5.28 -4.27
N LEU A 65 17.80 -5.91 -3.55
CA LEU A 65 19.00 -5.24 -3.03
C LEU A 65 19.87 -4.70 -4.18
N ILE A 66 20.08 -5.50 -5.24
CA ILE A 66 20.84 -5.08 -6.43
C ILE A 66 20.16 -3.88 -7.10
N GLY A 67 18.86 -3.98 -7.37
CA GLY A 67 18.09 -2.88 -7.99
C GLY A 67 18.08 -1.63 -7.13
N PHE A 68 17.92 -1.78 -5.81
CA PHE A 68 17.94 -0.68 -4.87
C PHE A 68 19.29 0.02 -4.87
N ALA A 69 20.41 -0.71 -4.75
CA ALA A 69 21.75 -0.15 -4.80
C ALA A 69 22.14 0.45 -6.17
N ALA A 70 21.38 0.17 -7.24
CA ALA A 70 21.60 0.79 -8.54
C ALA A 70 20.95 2.18 -8.67
N ILE A 71 19.83 2.40 -7.98
CA ILE A 71 18.96 3.59 -8.17
C ILE A 71 19.00 4.51 -6.96
N ASP A 72 19.17 3.95 -5.77
CA ASP A 72 19.05 4.67 -4.52
C ASP A 72 20.15 5.73 -4.36
N PRO A 73 19.82 7.02 -4.13
CA PRO A 73 20.81 8.10 -4.09
C PRO A 73 21.91 7.92 -3.04
N TYR A 74 21.63 7.17 -1.97
CA TYR A 74 22.67 6.82 -1.01
C TYR A 74 23.42 5.59 -1.55
N TYR A 75 22.76 4.45 -1.72
CA TYR A 75 23.44 3.19 -2.02
C TYR A 75 23.95 3.04 -3.47
N GLN A 76 23.80 4.06 -4.31
CA GLN A 76 24.25 4.04 -5.71
C GLN A 76 25.71 3.58 -5.84
N GLY A 77 25.92 2.43 -6.49
CA GLY A 77 27.25 1.83 -6.67
C GLY A 77 27.85 1.18 -5.42
N ARG A 78 27.07 1.03 -4.33
CA ARG A 78 27.49 0.51 -3.03
C ARG A 78 26.80 -0.80 -2.66
N ILE A 79 26.58 -1.68 -3.65
CA ILE A 79 25.92 -2.97 -3.43
C ILE A 79 26.63 -3.83 -2.38
N MET A 80 27.96 -3.87 -2.40
CA MET A 80 28.72 -4.62 -1.39
C MET A 80 28.50 -4.09 0.03
N GLN A 81 28.32 -2.78 0.19
CA GLN A 81 28.01 -2.19 1.50
C GLN A 81 26.61 -2.62 1.93
N LEU A 82 25.61 -2.48 1.07
CA LEU A 82 24.21 -2.83 1.38
C LEU A 82 24.06 -4.33 1.68
N ASP A 83 24.71 -5.19 0.90
CA ASP A 83 24.70 -6.65 1.10
C ASP A 83 25.38 -7.03 2.43
N ASN A 84 26.51 -6.41 2.76
CA ASN A 84 27.16 -6.60 4.07
C ASN A 84 26.27 -6.13 5.22
N GLU A 85 25.63 -4.96 5.11
CA GLU A 85 24.69 -4.46 6.12
C GLU A 85 23.52 -5.43 6.31
N ALA A 86 22.95 -5.97 5.23
CA ALA A 86 21.88 -6.96 5.30
C ALA A 86 22.34 -8.28 5.95
N ASN A 87 23.50 -8.80 5.58
CA ASN A 87 24.02 -10.08 6.10
C ASN A 87 24.52 -10.00 7.56
N GLN A 88 24.91 -8.80 8.03
CA GLN A 88 25.35 -8.58 9.42
C GLN A 88 24.20 -8.17 10.35
N THR A 89 22.99 -8.02 9.81
CA THR A 89 21.83 -7.60 10.58
C THR A 89 21.31 -8.78 11.41
N ASP A 90 21.46 -8.69 12.74
CA ASP A 90 20.86 -9.64 13.69
C ASP A 90 19.32 -9.60 13.63
N PRO A 91 18.61 -10.71 13.34
CA PRO A 91 17.16 -10.74 13.34
C PRO A 91 16.52 -10.36 14.70
N ALA A 92 17.21 -10.62 15.81
CA ALA A 92 16.68 -10.37 17.16
C ALA A 92 16.46 -8.88 17.48
N GLN A 93 17.02 -7.98 16.69
CA GLN A 93 16.80 -6.54 16.83
C GLN A 93 15.49 -6.04 16.22
N PHE A 94 14.76 -6.91 15.49
CA PHE A 94 13.47 -6.57 14.90
C PHE A 94 12.31 -7.07 15.75
N VAL A 95 11.22 -6.32 15.66
CA VAL A 95 9.95 -6.69 16.25
C VAL A 95 8.85 -6.52 15.20
N ILE A 96 8.11 -7.58 14.91
CA ILE A 96 6.96 -7.51 14.02
C ILE A 96 5.70 -7.33 14.86
N GLY A 97 4.96 -6.25 14.58
CA GLY A 97 3.63 -6.01 15.10
C GLY A 97 2.59 -6.58 14.15
N THR A 98 1.71 -7.46 14.62
CA THR A 98 0.67 -8.09 13.79
C THR A 98 -0.54 -7.19 13.54
N GLY A 99 -0.59 -6.01 14.17
CA GLY A 99 -1.69 -5.07 14.04
C GLY A 99 -2.96 -5.52 14.77
N ASP A 100 -4.08 -4.89 14.42
CA ASP A 100 -5.40 -5.20 14.97
C ASP A 100 -5.97 -6.48 14.31
N PRO A 101 -6.63 -7.39 15.04
CA PRO A 101 -7.27 -8.59 14.47
C PRO A 101 -8.23 -8.31 13.31
N SER A 102 -8.89 -7.14 13.29
CA SER A 102 -9.78 -6.72 12.20
C SER A 102 -9.09 -6.63 10.83
N LEU A 103 -7.76 -6.50 10.80
CA LEU A 103 -6.96 -6.55 9.57
C LEU A 103 -6.90 -7.93 8.93
N TRP A 104 -7.38 -8.96 9.62
CA TRP A 104 -7.39 -10.33 9.14
C TRP A 104 -8.81 -10.85 8.91
N GLU A 105 -9.82 -10.04 9.26
CA GLU A 105 -11.22 -10.33 8.96
C GLU A 105 -11.47 -10.29 7.44
N ASP A 106 -12.40 -11.13 6.98
CA ASP A 106 -12.82 -11.24 5.58
C ASP A 106 -11.71 -11.58 4.56
N CYS A 107 -10.56 -12.08 5.02
CA CYS A 107 -9.54 -12.67 4.16
C CYS A 107 -10.07 -13.92 3.46
N GLU A 108 -9.66 -14.13 2.20
CA GLU A 108 -9.89 -15.43 1.54
C GLU A 108 -9.17 -16.55 2.30
N PRO A 109 -9.71 -17.78 2.30
CA PRO A 109 -9.09 -18.92 2.97
C PRO A 109 -7.64 -19.13 2.53
N GLY A 110 -6.74 -19.34 3.49
CA GLY A 110 -5.31 -19.56 3.24
C GLY A 110 -4.44 -18.31 3.37
N ILE A 111 -5.00 -17.10 3.31
CA ILE A 111 -4.19 -15.86 3.43
C ILE A 111 -3.68 -15.70 4.85
N ALA A 112 -4.59 -15.72 5.83
CA ALA A 112 -4.23 -15.52 7.23
C ALA A 112 -3.29 -16.65 7.70
N GLU A 113 -3.60 -17.89 7.31
CA GLU A 113 -2.81 -19.08 7.64
C GLU A 113 -1.39 -19.01 7.05
N ALA A 114 -1.25 -18.54 5.81
CA ALA A 114 0.07 -18.36 5.19
C ALA A 114 0.90 -17.29 5.91
N VAL A 115 0.27 -16.20 6.35
CA VAL A 115 0.94 -15.16 7.14
C VAL A 115 1.32 -15.68 8.53
N GLU A 116 0.45 -16.43 9.20
CA GLU A 116 0.76 -17.04 10.50
C GLU A 116 1.95 -18.00 10.41
N ILE A 117 2.03 -18.81 9.34
CA ILE A 117 3.18 -19.68 9.08
C ILE A 117 4.46 -18.83 8.91
N ALA A 118 4.42 -17.79 8.08
CA ALA A 118 5.56 -16.90 7.87
C ALA A 118 6.00 -16.20 9.18
N LEU A 119 5.06 -15.72 9.99
CA LEU A 119 5.35 -15.11 11.29
C LEU A 119 6.00 -16.11 12.25
N LYS A 120 5.56 -17.37 12.24
CA LYS A 120 6.16 -18.44 13.04
C LYS A 120 7.59 -18.74 12.60
N GLU A 121 7.85 -18.83 11.30
CA GLU A 121 9.20 -19.03 10.76
C GLU A 121 10.13 -17.86 11.13
N LEU A 122 9.66 -16.62 11.01
CA LEU A 122 10.40 -15.43 11.42
C LEU A 122 10.67 -15.41 12.93
N SER A 123 9.69 -15.86 13.73
CA SER A 123 9.87 -16.00 15.17
C SER A 123 10.92 -17.04 15.55
N GLN A 124 10.94 -18.18 14.86
CA GLN A 124 11.96 -19.22 15.04
C GLN A 124 13.35 -18.74 14.61
N ALA A 125 13.43 -17.82 13.65
CA ALA A 125 14.66 -17.15 13.25
C ALA A 125 15.13 -16.04 14.22
N GLY A 126 14.40 -15.81 15.32
CA GLY A 126 14.79 -14.89 16.38
C GLY A 126 14.06 -13.53 16.37
N ILE A 127 13.20 -13.26 15.39
CA ILE A 127 12.43 -12.01 15.34
C ILE A 127 11.31 -12.06 16.39
N LYS A 128 11.16 -10.99 17.17
CA LYS A 128 10.07 -10.92 18.14
C LYS A 128 8.76 -10.58 17.45
N VAL A 129 7.76 -11.47 17.52
CA VAL A 129 6.40 -11.18 17.05
C VAL A 129 5.56 -10.75 18.25
N VAL A 130 4.87 -9.62 18.14
CA VAL A 130 4.00 -9.09 19.20
C VAL A 130 2.66 -8.67 18.62
N GLU A 131 1.61 -8.91 19.40
CA GLU A 131 0.34 -8.23 19.18
C GLU A 131 0.51 -6.77 19.61
N LYS A 132 0.31 -5.85 18.65
CA LYS A 132 0.42 -4.42 18.89
C LYS A 132 -0.69 -3.72 18.13
N ALA A 133 -1.62 -3.15 18.89
CA ALA A 133 -2.69 -2.35 18.32
C ALA A 133 -2.13 -1.20 17.48
N ALA A 134 -2.69 -1.05 16.28
CA ALA A 134 -2.42 0.05 15.36
C ALA A 134 -3.75 0.72 15.03
N PRO A 135 -4.35 1.48 15.98
CA PRO A 135 -5.69 2.04 15.83
C PRO A 135 -5.80 3.03 14.67
N GLU A 136 -4.68 3.52 14.14
CA GLU A 136 -4.62 4.34 12.94
C GLU A 136 -5.07 3.58 11.67
N THR A 137 -5.00 2.25 11.68
CA THR A 137 -5.18 1.43 10.48
C THR A 137 -6.63 1.42 10.01
N GLU A 138 -7.60 1.31 10.93
CA GLU A 138 -9.02 1.30 10.59
C GLU A 138 -9.43 2.59 9.86
N LEU A 139 -9.08 3.76 10.43
CA LEU A 139 -9.37 5.04 9.81
C LEU A 139 -8.59 5.24 8.50
N ALA A 140 -7.37 4.71 8.39
CA ALA A 140 -6.59 4.76 7.14
C ALA A 140 -7.26 3.93 6.03
N ILE A 141 -7.77 2.74 6.35
CA ILE A 141 -8.54 1.89 5.42
C ILE A 141 -9.84 2.59 5.03
N GLU A 142 -10.57 3.15 5.98
CA GLU A 142 -11.81 3.89 5.71
C GLU A 142 -11.57 5.04 4.73
N LEU A 143 -10.57 5.89 4.99
CA LEU A 143 -10.20 6.99 4.10
C LEU A 143 -9.79 6.50 2.71
N PHE A 144 -9.05 5.38 2.65
CA PHE A 144 -8.66 4.77 1.39
C PHE A 144 -9.88 4.26 0.59
N MET A 145 -10.85 3.62 1.26
CA MET A 145 -12.04 3.03 0.64
C MET A 145 -13.07 4.06 0.20
N ILE A 146 -13.27 5.13 0.98
CA ILE A 146 -14.05 6.31 0.55
C ILE A 146 -13.33 6.99 -0.63
N GLY A 147 -12.01 6.90 -0.66
CA GLY A 147 -11.15 7.36 -1.75
C GLY A 147 -10.96 8.87 -1.77
N SER A 148 -10.72 9.40 -2.96
CA SER A 148 -10.75 10.81 -3.37
C SER A 148 -9.49 11.66 -3.34
N VAL A 149 -8.53 11.47 -2.44
CA VAL A 149 -7.31 12.32 -2.46
C VAL A 149 -6.59 12.16 -3.80
N SER A 150 -6.30 10.92 -4.19
CA SER A 150 -5.69 10.62 -5.48
C SER A 150 -6.58 10.95 -6.68
N GLY A 151 -7.90 10.82 -6.53
CA GLY A 151 -8.83 11.13 -7.61
C GLY A 151 -8.97 12.63 -7.87
N VAL A 152 -8.97 13.45 -6.81
CA VAL A 152 -8.95 14.92 -6.89
C VAL A 152 -7.63 15.40 -7.48
N GLU A 153 -6.49 14.88 -7.02
CA GLU A 153 -5.17 15.25 -7.52
C GLU A 153 -4.98 14.86 -8.99
N LEU A 154 -5.35 13.63 -9.39
CA LEU A 154 -5.31 13.21 -10.79
C LEU A 154 -6.21 14.08 -11.66
N LYS A 155 -7.43 14.35 -11.19
CA LYS A 155 -8.39 15.15 -11.97
C LYS A 155 -7.85 16.56 -12.19
N GLU A 156 -7.32 17.20 -11.16
CA GLU A 156 -6.72 18.53 -11.28
C GLU A 156 -5.59 18.51 -12.31
N PHE A 157 -4.63 17.57 -12.19
CA PHE A 157 -3.53 17.44 -13.13
C PHE A 157 -4.00 17.22 -14.58
N LEU A 158 -4.99 16.34 -14.79
CA LEU A 158 -5.56 16.14 -16.11
C LEU A 158 -6.23 17.40 -16.64
N GLN A 159 -6.92 18.18 -15.81
CA GLN A 159 -7.56 19.43 -16.23
C GLN A 159 -6.54 20.52 -16.58
N SER A 160 -5.45 20.63 -15.83
CA SER A 160 -4.43 21.67 -16.01
C SER A 160 -3.43 21.36 -17.12
N GLU A 161 -2.96 20.11 -17.19
CA GLU A 161 -1.83 19.73 -18.05
C GLU A 161 -2.25 18.88 -19.25
N LEU A 162 -3.27 18.02 -19.11
CA LEU A 162 -3.66 17.03 -20.14
C LEU A 162 -5.18 16.97 -20.39
N PRO A 163 -5.87 18.10 -20.67
CA PRO A 163 -7.34 18.15 -20.67
C PRO A 163 -7.98 17.23 -21.71
N ALA A 164 -7.30 17.01 -22.84
CA ALA A 164 -7.76 16.09 -23.89
C ALA A 164 -7.83 14.62 -23.43
N TRP A 165 -7.14 14.25 -22.34
CA TRP A 165 -7.11 12.87 -21.85
C TRP A 165 -8.33 12.53 -20.97
N LEU A 166 -9.04 13.54 -20.46
CA LEU A 166 -10.24 13.33 -19.63
C LEU A 166 -11.31 12.54 -20.38
N ASP A 167 -11.52 12.85 -21.65
CA ASP A 167 -12.53 12.19 -22.49
C ASP A 167 -12.10 10.81 -22.99
N THR A 168 -10.81 10.47 -22.86
CA THR A 168 -10.24 9.18 -23.27
C THR A 168 -9.96 8.25 -22.10
N ALA A 169 -10.27 8.67 -20.88
CA ALA A 169 -10.03 7.87 -19.69
C ALA A 169 -10.80 6.55 -19.75
N ASP A 170 -10.14 5.45 -19.36
CA ASP A 170 -10.79 4.16 -19.17
C ASP A 170 -12.04 4.31 -18.27
N PRO A 171 -13.18 3.63 -18.54
CA PRO A 171 -14.42 3.82 -17.78
C PRO A 171 -14.28 3.64 -16.27
N VAL A 172 -13.41 2.74 -15.82
CA VAL A 172 -13.16 2.52 -14.38
C VAL A 172 -12.43 3.72 -13.79
N VAL A 173 -11.43 4.26 -14.51
CA VAL A 173 -10.74 5.50 -14.11
C VAL A 173 -11.69 6.70 -14.17
N GLY A 174 -12.46 6.84 -15.25
CA GLY A 174 -13.45 7.91 -15.44
C GLY A 174 -14.49 7.97 -14.32
N SER A 175 -14.97 6.83 -13.84
CA SER A 175 -15.89 6.78 -12.68
C SER A 175 -15.27 7.35 -11.40
N ARG A 176 -13.98 7.11 -11.17
CA ARG A 176 -13.24 7.61 -9.99
C ARG A 176 -12.96 9.11 -10.09
N LEU A 177 -12.67 9.60 -11.30
CA LEU A 177 -12.55 11.04 -11.56
C LEU A 177 -13.89 11.75 -11.33
N THR A 178 -14.98 11.13 -11.77
CA THR A 178 -16.34 11.67 -11.59
C THR A 178 -16.71 11.71 -10.10
N SER A 179 -16.53 10.62 -9.36
CA SER A 179 -16.83 10.57 -7.92
C SER A 179 -16.00 11.56 -7.11
N SER A 180 -14.79 11.89 -7.57
CA SER A 180 -13.92 12.89 -6.90
C SER A 180 -14.42 14.32 -7.09
N SER A 181 -15.35 14.56 -8.02
CA SER A 181 -15.92 15.89 -8.30
C SER A 181 -16.84 16.41 -7.20
N THR A 182 -17.25 15.57 -6.26
CA THR A 182 -18.14 15.93 -5.15
C THR A 182 -17.39 16.44 -3.93
N ILE A 183 -16.06 16.57 -4.01
CA ILE A 183 -15.22 16.96 -2.88
C ILE A 183 -14.71 18.37 -3.09
N ASP A 184 -15.03 19.22 -2.11
CA ASP A 184 -14.52 20.59 -2.07
C ASP A 184 -13.10 20.64 -1.49
N ALA A 185 -12.50 21.84 -1.58
CA ALA A 185 -11.15 22.08 -1.11
C ALA A 185 -11.00 21.88 0.41
N GLU A 186 -12.05 22.17 1.21
CA GLU A 186 -11.99 22.01 2.66
C GLU A 186 -11.89 20.54 3.03
N GLU A 187 -12.71 19.70 2.42
CA GLU A 187 -12.72 18.25 2.64
C GLU A 187 -11.43 17.60 2.12
N TYR A 188 -10.91 18.02 0.96
CA TYR A 188 -9.60 17.58 0.48
C TYR A 188 -8.49 17.91 1.50
N LEU A 189 -8.44 19.15 2.00
CA LEU A 189 -7.45 19.56 3.00
C LEU A 189 -7.62 18.83 4.34
N ARG A 190 -8.86 18.56 4.75
CA ARG A 190 -9.17 17.77 5.94
C ARG A 190 -8.61 16.36 5.80
N ARG A 191 -8.87 15.67 4.68
CA ARG A 191 -8.35 14.32 4.40
C ARG A 191 -6.83 14.29 4.37
N ARG A 192 -6.19 15.23 3.69
CA ARG A 192 -4.72 15.37 3.65
C ARG A 192 -4.14 15.52 5.06
N ARG A 193 -4.75 16.35 5.92
CA ARG A 193 -4.33 16.51 7.31
C ARG A 193 -4.52 15.23 8.11
N THR A 194 -5.63 14.53 7.94
CA THR A 194 -5.89 13.26 8.62
C THR A 194 -4.88 12.19 8.23
N ILE A 195 -4.60 12.01 6.94
CA ILE A 195 -3.57 11.08 6.44
C ILE A 195 -2.20 11.41 7.03
N THR A 196 -1.82 12.69 7.05
CA THR A 196 -0.55 13.15 7.63
C THR A 196 -0.46 12.81 9.12
N ASN A 197 -1.54 13.06 9.88
CA ASN A 197 -1.59 12.76 11.31
C ASN A 197 -1.54 11.25 11.59
N LEU A 198 -2.25 10.44 10.80
CA LEU A 198 -2.22 8.98 10.90
C LEU A 198 -0.82 8.43 10.60
N SER A 199 -0.17 8.93 9.55
CA SER A 199 1.21 8.55 9.21
C SER A 199 2.19 8.89 10.34
N ALA A 200 2.09 10.09 10.93
CA ALA A 200 2.94 10.49 12.05
C ALA A 200 2.73 9.60 13.29
N ARG A 201 1.48 9.25 13.60
CA ARG A 201 1.14 8.35 14.72
C ARG A 201 1.64 6.92 14.48
N ALA A 202 1.43 6.36 13.29
CA ALA A 202 1.95 5.05 12.90
C ALA A 202 3.49 5.01 12.97
N HIS A 203 4.16 6.09 12.55
CA HIS A 203 5.60 6.23 12.71
C HIS A 203 6.01 6.28 14.19
N ALA A 204 5.26 6.98 15.05
CA ALA A 204 5.52 7.03 16.49
C ALA A 204 5.35 5.66 17.17
N LEU A 205 4.39 4.83 16.73
CA LEU A 205 4.27 3.44 17.18
C LEU A 205 5.51 2.60 16.82
N SER A 206 6.26 3.01 15.81
CA SER A 206 7.48 2.34 15.39
C SER A 206 8.73 2.88 16.12
N ARG A 207 8.60 3.86 17.03
CA ARG A 207 9.73 4.38 17.83
C ARG A 207 9.95 3.50 19.07
N GLY A 208 11.15 2.95 19.21
CA GLY A 208 11.55 2.07 20.32
C GLY A 208 12.20 0.75 19.93
N GLY A 209 12.30 0.44 18.62
CA GLY A 209 12.91 -0.75 18.04
C GLY A 209 12.79 -0.75 16.51
N ARG A 210 13.41 -1.71 15.80
CA ARG A 210 13.15 -1.86 14.36
C ARG A 210 11.81 -2.58 14.17
N HIS A 211 10.73 -1.80 14.17
CA HIS A 211 9.37 -2.32 14.10
C HIS A 211 8.85 -2.40 12.66
N CYS A 212 8.24 -3.53 12.28
CA CYS A 212 7.49 -3.68 11.03
C CYS A 212 6.04 -4.05 11.36
N LEU A 213 5.07 -3.40 10.71
CA LEU A 213 3.66 -3.81 10.75
C LEU A 213 3.38 -4.68 9.52
N SER A 214 2.82 -5.87 9.72
CA SER A 214 2.52 -6.81 8.63
C SER A 214 1.06 -6.69 8.19
N ASN A 215 0.78 -6.12 7.02
CA ASN A 215 -0.36 -6.49 6.17
C ASN A 215 -0.09 -5.98 4.74
N LEU A 216 -0.08 -6.88 3.76
CA LEU A 216 0.17 -6.52 2.36
C LEU A 216 -1.06 -6.70 1.46
N THR A 217 -1.98 -7.62 1.76
CA THR A 217 -3.17 -7.91 0.93
C THR A 217 -4.24 -8.75 1.63
N HIS A 218 -5.52 -8.42 1.43
CA HIS A 218 -6.68 -9.20 1.89
C HIS A 218 -7.24 -10.21 0.86
N HIS A 219 -6.68 -10.25 -0.36
CA HIS A 219 -7.19 -11.07 -1.46
C HIS A 219 -6.04 -11.83 -2.15
N THR A 220 -6.26 -13.11 -2.47
CA THR A 220 -5.41 -13.83 -3.42
C THR A 220 -5.88 -13.52 -4.84
N ALA A 221 -5.08 -13.89 -5.84
CA ALA A 221 -5.40 -13.66 -7.25
C ALA A 221 -6.56 -14.56 -7.74
N SER A 222 -7.77 -14.29 -7.26
CA SER A 222 -9.00 -14.89 -7.79
C SER A 222 -9.53 -13.99 -8.92
N THR A 223 -9.23 -14.39 -10.15
CA THR A 223 -9.97 -14.14 -11.41
C THR A 223 -10.87 -12.88 -11.49
N VAL A 224 -10.45 -11.88 -12.29
CA VAL A 224 -11.15 -10.89 -13.18
C VAL A 224 -12.72 -10.76 -13.13
N ARG A 225 -13.41 -11.10 -12.05
CA ARG A 225 -14.86 -11.03 -11.92
C ARG A 225 -15.24 -10.48 -10.55
N GLY A 226 -15.41 -9.17 -10.52
CA GLY A 226 -16.32 -8.51 -9.61
C GLY A 226 -15.71 -8.09 -8.28
N PHE A 227 -15.16 -6.87 -8.27
CA PHE A 227 -15.29 -6.00 -7.10
C PHE A 227 -16.79 -5.81 -6.80
N ARG A 228 -17.40 -6.70 -6.01
CA ARG A 228 -18.74 -6.49 -5.46
C ARG A 228 -18.73 -6.71 -3.95
N SER A 229 -18.98 -5.59 -3.28
CA SER A 229 -19.43 -5.41 -1.90
C SER A 229 -18.50 -5.94 -0.79
N CYS A 230 -17.58 -5.08 -0.36
CA CYS A 230 -17.29 -4.96 1.07
C CYS A 230 -18.55 -4.36 1.72
N ARG A 231 -19.38 -5.15 2.40
CA ARG A 231 -20.50 -4.61 3.17
C ARG A 231 -19.93 -3.95 4.41
N LEU A 232 -19.82 -2.62 4.39
CA LEU A 232 -19.69 -1.82 5.59
C LEU A 232 -20.88 -2.15 6.51
N ARG A 233 -20.62 -2.71 7.69
CA ARG A 233 -21.60 -2.76 8.77
C ARG A 233 -21.78 -1.32 9.25
N THR A 234 -22.80 -0.64 8.73
CA THR A 234 -23.34 0.55 9.41
C THR A 234 -23.84 0.09 10.77
N LYS A 235 -23.13 0.42 11.85
CA LYS A 235 -23.71 0.38 13.20
C LYS A 235 -24.99 1.21 13.16
N GLU A 236 -26.08 0.58 13.54
CA GLU A 236 -27.42 1.14 13.57
C GLU A 236 -27.43 2.50 14.28
N CYS A 237 -27.85 3.55 13.56
CA CYS A 237 -28.20 4.83 14.14
C CYS A 237 -29.67 4.74 14.58
N PRO A 238 -30.02 4.90 15.86
CA PRO A 238 -31.36 4.59 16.36
C PRO A 238 -32.29 5.79 16.15
N CYS A 239 -32.59 6.14 14.91
CA CYS A 239 -33.71 7.03 14.55
C CYS A 239 -34.07 6.75 13.09
N VAL A 240 -35.24 6.15 12.85
CA VAL A 240 -36.23 6.51 11.81
C VAL A 240 -37.27 5.38 11.72
N GLU A 241 -38.52 5.82 11.62
CA GLU A 241 -39.76 5.11 11.90
C GLU A 241 -40.11 4.01 10.88
N LYS A 242 -40.91 3.06 11.38
CA LYS A 242 -41.61 2.02 10.62
C LYS A 242 -42.61 2.63 9.64
N HIS A 243 -42.39 2.44 8.34
CA HIS A 243 -43.39 2.28 7.27
C HIS A 243 -42.63 1.57 6.13
N GLY A 244 -42.96 0.42 5.56
CA GLY A 244 -44.22 -0.25 5.22
C GLY A 244 -44.05 -0.69 3.75
N SER A 245 -44.21 -1.99 3.43
CA SER A 245 -44.51 -2.62 2.11
C SER A 245 -43.91 -1.97 0.84
N TRP A 246 -43.05 -2.63 0.05
CA TRP A 246 -43.21 -3.89 -0.69
C TRP A 246 -41.85 -4.44 -1.10
#